data_AF-A0A9K3J6J0-F1
#
_entry.id   AF-A0A9K3J6J0-F1
#
_cell.length_a   1.000
_cell.length_b   1.000
_cell.length_c   1.000
_cell.angle_alpha   90.00
_cell.angle_beta   90.00
_cell.angle_gamma   90.00
#
_symmetry.space_group_name_H-M   'P 1'
#
loop_
_entity.id
_entity.type
_entity.pdbx_description
1 polymer ?
#
loop_
_entity_poly.entity_id
_entity_poly.type
_entity_poly.pdbx_seq_one_letter_code
_entity_poly.pdbx_strand_id
1 'polypeptide(L)'
;MDNNNAEHRPLIGLARQSYEQNTIDDIVFERIKDEVDPEALKVFMTISYQCLNRDREQRPLVTNIVSALETALQCQVSLVFKNKRKIGF
;
A
#
# COMPACT_ATOMS: atom_id res chain seq x y z
N MET A 1 25.20 14.42 24.05
CA MET A 1 25.52 14.86 22.68
C MET A 1 24.31 14.52 21.87
N ASP A 2 23.37 15.46 21.81
CA ASP A 2 22.03 15.21 21.28
C ASP A 2 22.07 15.45 19.77
N ASN A 3 22.38 14.39 19.03
CA ASN A 3 22.26 14.42 17.58
C ASN A 3 20.79 14.18 17.24
N ASN A 4 20.00 15.26 17.30
CA ASN A 4 18.62 15.30 16.83
C ASN A 4 18.57 15.25 15.29
N ASN A 5 19.15 14.21 14.68
CA ASN A 5 18.78 13.81 13.33
C ASN A 5 17.62 12.82 13.45
N ALA A 6 16.43 13.34 13.77
CA ALA A 6 15.23 12.68 13.27
C ALA A 6 15.40 12.65 11.75
N GLU A 7 15.99 11.58 11.22
CA GLU A 7 16.22 11.39 9.79
C GLU A 7 14.85 11.61 9.15
N HIS A 8 14.67 12.75 8.50
CA HIS A 8 13.55 12.98 7.62
C HIS A 8 13.74 12.03 6.43
N ARG A 9 13.47 10.74 6.66
CA ARG A 9 13.49 9.74 5.61
C ARG A 9 12.37 10.13 4.65
N PRO A 10 12.67 10.38 3.37
CA PRO A 10 11.64 10.64 2.39
C PRO A 10 10.65 9.47 2.38
N LEU A 11 9.34 9.76 2.29
CA LEU A 11 8.29 8.74 2.25
C LEU A 11 8.55 7.70 1.15
N ILE A 12 9.15 8.12 0.04
CA ILE A 12 9.57 7.24 -1.06
C ILE A 12 10.56 6.17 -0.59
N GLY A 13 11.54 6.56 0.22
CA GLY A 13 12.54 5.64 0.78
C GLY A 13 11.92 4.68 1.79
N LEU A 14 11.06 5.19 2.67
CA LEU A 14 10.34 4.39 3.65
C LEU A 14 9.41 3.36 2.98
N ALA A 15 8.62 3.77 2.00
CA ALA A 15 7.70 2.89 1.27
C ALA A 15 8.41 1.72 0.59
N ARG A 16 9.58 1.99 -0.02
CA ARG A 16 10.38 0.94 -0.65
C ARG A 16 10.98 -0.03 0.35
N GLN A 17 11.63 0.48 1.39
CA GLN A 17 12.23 -0.35 2.43
C GLN A 17 11.15 -1.24 3.08
N SER A 18 10.01 -0.65 3.40
CA SER A 18 8.88 -1.34 4.01
C SER A 18 8.33 -2.46 3.11
N TYR A 19 8.22 -2.21 1.81
CA TYR A 19 7.83 -3.25 0.85
C TYR A 19 8.86 -4.39 0.77
N GLU A 20 10.16 -4.07 0.68
CA GLU A 20 11.26 -5.05 0.62
C GLU A 20 11.36 -5.89 1.91
N GLN A 21 11.02 -5.30 3.07
CA GLN A 21 11.09 -5.94 4.38
C GLN A 21 9.78 -6.62 4.81
N ASN A 22 8.72 -6.54 3.98
CA ASN A 22 7.36 -6.98 4.34
C ASN A 22 6.83 -6.32 5.64
N THR A 23 7.14 -5.05 5.86
CA THR A 23 6.71 -4.24 7.02
C THR A 23 5.77 -3.11 6.60
N ILE A 24 4.89 -3.40 5.62
CA ILE A 24 3.93 -2.44 5.04
C ILE A 24 3.02 -1.86 6.12
N ASP A 25 2.57 -2.70 7.04
CA ASP A 25 1.65 -2.33 8.11
C ASP A 25 2.22 -1.28 9.08
N ASP A 26 3.54 -1.09 9.12
CA ASP A 26 4.21 -0.13 10.01
C ASP A 26 4.17 1.30 9.45
N ILE A 27 3.94 1.46 8.14
CA ILE A 27 3.89 2.76 7.47
C ILE A 27 2.46 3.19 7.10
N VAL A 28 1.50 2.26 7.17
CA VAL A 28 0.08 2.58 6.98
C VAL A 28 -0.36 3.48 8.12
N PHE A 29 -1.12 4.53 7.78
CA PHE A 29 -1.64 5.44 8.78
C PHE A 29 -2.57 4.71 9.75
N GLU A 30 -2.22 4.70 11.03
CA GLU A 30 -2.86 3.90 12.08
C GLU A 30 -4.39 4.00 12.08
N ARG A 31 -4.94 5.20 11.84
CA ARG A 31 -6.39 5.44 11.90
C ARG A 31 -7.19 4.81 10.77
N ILE A 32 -6.55 4.37 9.69
CA ILE A 32 -7.21 3.70 8.56
C ILE A 32 -6.79 2.25 8.43
N LYS A 33 -5.83 1.77 9.24
CA LYS A 33 -5.23 0.45 9.10
C LYS A 33 -6.26 -0.67 9.18
N ASP A 34 -7.20 -0.56 10.10
CA ASP A 34 -8.30 -1.54 10.28
C ASP A 34 -9.40 -1.42 9.22
N GLU A 35 -9.45 -0.33 8.47
CA GLU A 35 -10.46 -0.08 7.43
C GLU A 35 -10.04 -0.59 6.05
N VAL A 36 -8.74 -0.83 5.83
CA VAL A 36 -8.21 -1.26 4.54
C VAL A 36 -8.22 -2.79 4.43
N ASP A 37 -8.76 -3.33 3.32
CA ASP A 37 -8.68 -4.77 3.03
C ASP A 37 -7.21 -5.16 2.82
N PRO A 38 -6.71 -6.21 3.50
CA PRO A 38 -5.31 -6.62 3.36
C PRO A 38 -4.90 -6.95 1.92
N GLU A 39 -5.80 -7.49 1.09
CA GLU A 39 -5.50 -7.75 -0.32
C GLU A 39 -5.53 -6.47 -1.16
N ALA A 40 -6.43 -5.54 -0.86
CA ALA A 40 -6.40 -4.22 -1.49
C ALA A 40 -5.08 -3.50 -1.18
N LEU A 41 -4.64 -3.52 0.09
CA LEU A 41 -3.37 -2.95 0.53
C LEU A 41 -2.19 -3.60 -0.20
N LYS A 42 -2.17 -4.92 -0.30
CA LYS A 42 -1.12 -5.66 -1.00
C LYS A 42 -1.03 -5.25 -2.47
N VAL A 43 -2.15 -5.24 -3.20
CA VAL A 43 -2.17 -4.84 -4.61
C VAL A 43 -1.70 -3.39 -4.77
N PHE A 44 -2.21 -2.48 -3.94
CA PHE A 44 -1.84 -1.07 -3.96
C PHE A 44 -0.35 -0.85 -3.67
N MET A 45 0.20 -1.55 -2.69
CA MET A 45 1.61 -1.42 -2.32
C MET A 45 2.54 -2.03 -3.37
N THR A 46 2.15 -3.14 -3.99
CA THR A 46 2.91 -3.73 -5.10
C THR A 46 3.03 -2.76 -6.28
N ILE A 47 1.92 -2.19 -6.74
CA ILE A 47 1.97 -1.24 -7.86
C ILE A 47 2.70 0.06 -7.48
N SER A 48 2.52 0.55 -6.24
CA SER A 48 3.23 1.72 -5.73
C SER A 48 4.75 1.49 -5.68
N TYR A 49 5.19 0.32 -5.21
CA TYR A 49 6.61 -0.05 -5.21
C TYR A 49 7.20 -0.07 -6.63
N GLN A 50 6.47 -0.63 -7.60
CA GLN A 50 6.89 -0.63 -9.01
C GLN A 50 6.98 0.80 -9.60
N CYS A 51 6.04 1.69 -9.26
CA CYS A 51 6.09 3.10 -9.66
C CYS A 51 7.32 3.83 -9.10
N LEU A 52 7.79 3.43 -7.92
CA LEU A 52 8.96 4.01 -7.24
C LEU A 52 10.30 3.40 -7.67
N ASN A 53 10.31 2.59 -8.74
CA ASN A 53 11.54 2.01 -9.26
C ASN A 53 12.55 3.11 -9.68
N ARG A 54 13.83 2.91 -9.35
CA ARG A 54 14.91 3.85 -9.72
C ARG A 54 15.08 3.86 -11.23
N ASP A 55 14.97 2.69 -11.84
CA ASP A 55 15.09 2.52 -13.27
C ASP A 55 13.77 2.91 -13.93
N ARG A 56 13.80 4.00 -14.70
CA ARG A 56 12.60 4.54 -15.36
C ARG A 56 11.94 3.51 -16.28
N GLU A 57 12.73 2.72 -16.97
CA GLU A 57 12.26 1.68 -17.91
C GLU A 57 11.56 0.51 -17.20
N GLN A 58 11.80 0.33 -15.89
CA GLN A 58 11.15 -0.69 -15.07
C GLN A 58 9.86 -0.19 -14.41
N ARG A 59 9.51 1.09 -14.60
CA ARG A 59 8.25 1.62 -14.07
C ARG A 59 7.08 1.12 -14.91
N PRO A 60 5.95 0.78 -14.28
CA PRO A 60 4.80 0.24 -14.98
C PRO A 60 4.18 1.29 -15.91
N LEU A 61 3.53 0.82 -16.97
CA LEU A 61 2.70 1.68 -17.82
C LEU A 61 1.49 2.18 -17.01
N VAL A 62 1.00 3.38 -17.35
CA VAL A 62 -0.20 3.94 -16.71
C VAL A 62 -1.40 3.00 -16.83
N THR A 63 -1.52 2.26 -17.93
CA THR A 63 -2.57 1.24 -18.10
C THR A 63 -2.47 0.11 -17.08
N ASN A 64 -1.26 -0.34 -16.75
CA ASN A 64 -1.05 -1.33 -15.69
C ASN A 64 -1.34 -0.74 -14.31
N ILE A 65 -0.98 0.53 -14.08
CA ILE A 65 -1.28 1.24 -12.83
C ILE A 65 -2.79 1.30 -12.62
N VAL A 66 -3.55 1.77 -13.61
CA VAL A 66 -5.01 1.88 -13.53
C VAL A 66 -5.65 0.51 -13.28
N SER A 67 -5.24 -0.52 -14.02
CA SER A 67 -5.77 -1.88 -13.84
C SER A 67 -5.50 -2.45 -12.43
N ALA A 68 -4.32 -2.19 -11.87
CA ALA A 68 -4.01 -2.59 -10.50
C ALA A 68 -4.85 -1.82 -9.47
N LEU A 69 -5.08 -0.52 -9.68
CA LEU A 69 -5.92 0.29 -8.80
C LEU A 69 -7.39 -0.12 -8.86
N GLU A 70 -7.93 -0.47 -10.03
CA GLU A 70 -9.27 -1.03 -10.17
C GLU A 70 -9.40 -2.36 -9.42
N THR A 71 -8.37 -3.20 -9.49
CA THR A 71 -8.31 -4.47 -8.73
C THR A 71 -8.28 -4.23 -7.22
N ALA A 72 -7.43 -3.31 -6.76
CA ALA A 72 -7.37 -2.93 -5.34
C ALA A 72 -8.72 -2.37 -4.85
N LEU A 73 -9.38 -1.56 -5.67
CA LEU A 73 -10.72 -1.05 -5.37
C LEU A 73 -11.75 -2.18 -5.29
N GLN A 74 -11.70 -3.16 -6.19
CA GLN A 74 -12.59 -4.34 -6.13
C GLN A 74 -12.36 -5.15 -4.84
N CYS A 75 -11.11 -5.36 -4.42
CA CYS A 75 -10.79 -6.01 -3.14
C CYS A 75 -11.40 -5.23 -1.96
N GLN A 76 -11.21 -3.91 -1.94
CA GLN A 76 -11.71 -3.03 -0.88
C GLN A 76 -13.25 -3.01 -0.83
N VAL A 77 -13.92 -2.84 -1.98
CA VAL A 77 -15.39 -2.78 -2.04
C VAL A 77 -16.02 -4.14 -1.78
N SER A 78 -15.32 -5.24 -2.07
CA SER A 78 -15.74 -6.58 -1.68
C SER A 78 -15.85 -6.75 -0.15
N LEU A 79 -15.20 -5.90 0.67
CA LEU A 79 -15.46 -5.82 2.11
C LEU A 79 -16.88 -5.41 2.46
N VAL A 80 -17.53 -4.54 1.67
CA VAL A 80 -18.94 -4.15 1.91
C VAL A 80 -19.84 -5.38 1.88
N PHE A 81 -19.54 -6.34 1.00
CA PHE A 81 -20.26 -7.62 0.92
C PHE A 81 -19.78 -8.67 1.94
N LYS A 82 -18.50 -8.66 2.34
CA LYS A 82 -17.99 -9.54 3.41
C LYS A 82 -18.53 -9.12 4.78
N ASN A 83 -18.64 -7.83 5.06
CA ASN A 83 -19.19 -7.31 6.32
C ASN A 83 -20.69 -7.62 6.43
N LYS A 84 -21.48 -7.56 5.34
CA LYS A 84 -22.88 -8.02 5.35
C LYS A 84 -23.06 -9.54 5.56
N ARG A 85 -22.04 -10.36 5.28
CA ARG A 85 -22.07 -11.82 5.57
C ARG A 85 -21.53 -12.18 6.96
N LYS A 86 -20.81 -11.28 7.63
CA LYS A 86 -20.45 -11.43 9.06
C LYS A 86 -21.61 -11.07 9.98
N ILE A 87 -22.52 -10.18 9.56
CA ILE A 87 -23.82 -9.95 10.22
C ILE A 87 -24.83 -10.98 9.68
N GLY A 88 -24.51 -12.25 9.89
CA GLY A 88 -25.42 -13.37 9.65
C GLY A 88 -26.08 -13.77 10.97
N PHE A 89 -26.86 -12.87 11.57
CA PHE A 89 -28.01 -13.09 12.46
C PHE A 89 -28.85 -11.82 12.48
#